data_AF-A0A7X6PMZ2-F1
#
_entry.id   AF-A0A7X6PMZ2-F1
#
_cell.length_a   1.000
_cell.length_b   1.000
_cell.length_c   1.000
_cell.angle_alpha   90.00
_cell.angle_beta   90.00
_cell.angle_gamma   90.00
#
_symmetry.space_group_name_H-M   'P 1'
#
loop_
_entity.id
_entity.type
_entity.pdbx_description
1 polymer ?
#
loop_
_entity_poly.entity_id
_entity_poly.type
_entity_poly.pdbx_seq_one_letter_code
_entity_poly.pdbx_strand_id
1 'polypeptide(L)' 'MNLSYDSTANSAYLPLNPGAQRTHRVVGGLALQGMNGEVIFDLDASGRIIGIEFDGARELLNPEVYQG' A
#
# COMPACT_ATOMS: atom_id res chain seq x y z
N MET A 1 -0.08 13.62 3.28
CA MET A 1 0.14 12.59 2.25
C MET A 1 -1.24 12.11 1.82
N ASN A 2 -1.53 11.92 0.54
CA ASN A 2 -2.87 11.49 0.12
C ASN A 2 -2.97 9.96 0.21
N LEU A 3 -3.14 9.44 1.42
CA LEU A 3 -3.33 8.01 1.69
C LEU A 3 -4.83 7.76 1.88
N SER A 4 -5.37 6.74 1.23
CA SER A 4 -6.72 6.27 1.51
C SER A 4 -6.66 5.02 2.38
N TYR A 5 -7.41 5.00 3.48
CA TYR A 5 -7.48 3.87 4.39
C TYR A 5 -8.87 3.25 4.42
N ASP A 6 -8.93 1.93 4.24
CA ASP A 6 -10.12 1.11 4.41
C ASP A 6 -10.03 0.36 5.75
N SER A 7 -10.81 0.84 6.71
CA SER A 7 -10.87 0.25 8.06
C SER A 7 -11.52 -1.14 8.10
N THR A 8 -12.34 -1.51 7.12
CA THR A 8 -12.97 -2.84 7.05
C THR A 8 -11.95 -3.88 6.58
N ALA A 9 -11.19 -3.54 5.53
CA ALA A 9 -10.14 -4.39 5.00
C ALA A 9 -8.84 -4.35 5.82
N ASN A 10 -8.67 -3.36 6.70
CA ASN A 10 -7.38 -3.04 7.33
C ASN A 10 -6.28 -2.84 6.28
N SER A 11 -6.62 -2.11 5.21
CA SER A 11 -5.71 -1.85 4.10
C SER A 11 -5.61 -0.35 3.84
N ALA A 12 -4.40 0.12 3.54
CA ALA A 12 -4.16 1.50 3.14
C ALA A 12 -3.49 1.57 1.78
N TYR A 13 -3.84 2.57 0.98
CA TYR A 13 -3.31 2.77 -0.36
C TYR A 13 -2.72 4.17 -0.53
N LEU A 14 -1.49 4.21 -1.03
CA LEU A 14 -0.76 5.41 -1.41
C LEU A 14 -0.60 5.47 -2.94
N PRO A 15 -1.38 6.31 -3.66
CA PRO A 15 -1.10 6.59 -5.05
C PRO A 15 0.20 7.41 -5.18
N LEU A 16 1.17 6.89 -5.93
CA LEU A 16 2.38 7.64 -6.32
C LEU A 16 2.18 8.38 -7.65
N ASN A 17 1.32 7.83 -8.52
CA ASN A 17 0.91 8.48 -9.77
C ASN A 17 -0.60 8.30 -9.98
N PRO A 18 -1.45 9.23 -9.48
CA PRO A 18 -2.91 9.10 -9.50
C PRO A 18 -3.54 9.01 -10.90
N GLY A 19 -2.82 9.45 -11.95
CA GLY A 19 -3.27 9.39 -13.33
C GLY A 19 -2.79 8.16 -14.10
N ALA A 20 -1.95 7.32 -13.50
CA ALA A 20 -1.44 6.14 -14.16
C ALA A 20 -2.40 4.96 -14.04
N GLN A 21 -2.54 4.21 -15.14
CA GLN A 21 -3.33 2.99 -15.14
C GLN A 21 -2.53 1.84 -14.53
N ARG A 22 -3.14 1.18 -13.53
CA ARG A 22 -2.64 -0.08 -12.98
C ARG A 22 -2.78 -1.20 -13.99
N THR A 23 -1.70 -1.94 -14.19
CA THR A 23 -1.69 -3.09 -15.13
C THR A 23 -1.25 -4.38 -14.47
N HIS A 24 -0.37 -4.30 -13.47
CA HIS A 24 0.16 -5.45 -12.75
C HIS A 24 0.29 -5.14 -11.26
N ARG A 25 0.26 -6.19 -10.44
CA ARG A 25 0.43 -6.13 -8.99
C ARG A 25 1.57 -7.06 -8.59
N VAL A 26 2.53 -6.54 -7.84
CA VAL A 26 3.64 -7.34 -7.28
C VAL A 26 3.50 -7.37 -5.77
N VAL A 27 3.24 -8.56 -5.25
CA VAL A 27 3.14 -8.81 -3.81
C VAL A 27 4.53 -9.16 -3.29
N GLY A 28 5.06 -8.31 -2.41
CA GLY A 28 6.28 -8.60 -1.64
C GLY A 28 5.90 -8.75 -0.18
N GLY A 29 6.07 -9.94 0.39
CA GLY A 29 5.94 -10.10 1.83
C GLY A 29 7.04 -9.29 2.53
N LEU A 30 6.69 -8.26 3.28
CA LEU A 30 7.61 -7.59 4.19
C LEU A 30 7.63 -8.36 5.51
N ALA A 31 8.66 -9.18 5.72
CA ALA A 31 8.92 -9.76 7.03
C ALA A 31 9.65 -8.72 7.90
N LEU A 32 8.90 -7.81 8.52
CA LEU A 32 9.41 -6.97 9.60
C LEU A 32 9.26 -7.73 10.92
N GLN A 33 10.33 -7.82 11.71
CA GLN A 33 10.32 -8.59 12.96
C GLN A 33 9.23 -8.06 13.91
N GLY A 34 8.20 -8.87 14.16
CA GLY A 34 7.08 -8.54 15.04
C GLY A 34 5.90 -7.83 14.37
N MET A 35 5.92 -7.62 13.05
CA MET A 35 4.81 -7.01 12.31
C MET A 35 4.27 -8.00 11.28
N ASN A 36 2.95 -8.21 11.29
CA ASN A 36 2.25 -9.03 10.30
C ASN A 36 1.59 -8.11 9.27
N GLY A 37 1.89 -8.30 7.99
CA GLY A 37 1.28 -7.56 6.89
C GLY A 37 2.05 -7.71 5.59
N GLU A 38 1.48 -7.23 4.50
CA GLU A 38 2.08 -7.25 3.17
C GLU A 38 2.19 -5.83 2.60
N VAL A 39 3.28 -5.57 1.87
CA VAL A 39 3.38 -4.36 1.06
C VAL A 39 3.36 -4.76 -0.40
N ILE A 40 2.42 -4.14 -1.12
CA ILE A 40 2.08 -4.54 -2.46
C ILE A 40 2.29 -3.35 -3.38
N PHE A 41 3.06 -3.58 -4.45
CA PHE A 41 3.40 -2.55 -5.42
C PHE A 41 2.52 -2.68 -6.66
N ASP A 42 1.86 -1.58 -7.02
CA ASP A 42 1.15 -1.47 -8.28
C ASP A 42 2.08 -0.94 -9.37
N LEU A 43 2.07 -1.61 -10.52
CA LEU A 43 2.91 -1.28 -11.66
C LEU A 43 2.09 -0.83 -12.88
N ASP A 44 2.61 0.16 -13.60
CA ASP A 44 2.14 0.48 -14.95
C ASP A 44 2.69 -0.49 -16.01
N ALA A 45 2.26 -0.32 -17.26
CA ALA A 45 2.66 -1.20 -18.36
C ALA A 45 4.18 -1.17 -18.66
N SER A 46 4.90 -0.15 -18.19
CA SER A 46 6.35 -0.04 -18.33
C SER A 46 7.11 -0.65 -17.14
N GLY A 47 6.40 -1.22 -16.16
CA GLY A 47 6.98 -1.78 -14.95
C GLY A 47 7.39 -0.72 -13.92
N ARG A 48 6.84 0.50 -13.99
CA ARG A 48 7.11 1.56 -13.00
C ARG A 48 6.11 1.45 -11.85
N ILE A 49 6.59 1.65 -10.61
CA ILE A 49 5.73 1.70 -9.42
C ILE A 49 4.88 2.97 -9.48
N ILE A 50 3.56 2.79 -9.39
CA ILE A 50 2.57 3.87 -9.43
C ILE A 50 1.68 3.93 -8.19
N GLY A 51 1.80 2.92 -7.32
CA GLY A 51 1.06 2.81 -6.07
C GLY A 51 1.68 1.83 -5.10
N ILE A 52 1.36 2.02 -3.83
CA ILE A 52 1.74 1.12 -2.73
C ILE A 52 0.48 0.83 -1.92
N GLU A 53 0.21 -0.44 -1.69
CA GLU A 53 -0.81 -0.90 -0.75
C GLU A 53 -0.15 -1.55 0.47
N PHE A 54 -0.72 -1.30 1.63
CA PHE A 54 -0.34 -1.86 2.92
C PHE A 54 -1.50 -2.73 3.41
N ASP A 55 -1.40 -4.04 3.24
CA ASP A 55 -2.35 -5.01 3.81
C ASP A 55 -1.91 -5.33 5.25
N GLY A 56 -2.79 -5.11 6.23
CA GLY A 56 -2.38 -5.00 7.64
C GLY A 56 -1.91 -3.59 8.01
N ALA A 57 -2.63 -2.56 7.54
CA ALA A 57 -2.21 -1.16 7.69
C ALA A 57 -2.00 -0.73 9.16
N ARG A 58 -2.82 -1.20 10.11
CA ARG A 58 -2.65 -0.89 11.55
C ARG A 58 -1.36 -1.46 12.13
N GLU A 59 -0.90 -2.57 11.58
CA GLU A 59 0.30 -3.28 11.99
C GLU A 59 1.55 -2.68 11.32
N LEU A 60 1.40 -2.14 10.11
CA LEU A 60 2.49 -1.63 9.28
C LEU A 60 2.73 -0.12 9.40
N LEU A 61 1.71 0.66 9.72
CA LEU A 61 1.76 2.12 9.71
C LEU A 61 1.47 2.69 11.11
N ASN A 62 2.08 3.84 11.42
CA ASN A 62 1.69 4.61 12.60
C ASN A 62 0.25 5.10 12.47
N PRO A 63 -0.57 5.11 13.55
CA PRO A 63 -1.96 5.57 13.51
C PRO A 63 -2.17 6.95 12.86
N GLU A 64 -1.26 7.88 13.11
CA GLU A 64 -1.28 9.23 12.55
C GLU A 64 -1.23 9.25 11.01
N VAL A 65 -0.73 8.19 10.37
CA VAL A 65 -0.60 8.08 8.92
C VAL A 65 -1.90 7.65 8.25
N TYR A 66 -2.68 6.75 8.87
CA TYR A 66 -3.91 6.21 8.28
C TYR A 66 -5.21 6.77 8.88
N GLN A 67 -5.12 7.58 9.93
CA GLN A 67 -6.26 8.27 10.55
C GLN A 67 -6.40 9.75 10.15
N GLY A 68 -5.37 10.33 9.51
CA GLY A 68 -5.35 11.73 9.05
C GLY A 68 -5.79 11.90 7.61
#